data_AF-X1JM76-F1
#
_entry.id   AF-X1JM76-F1
#
_cell.length_a   1.000
_cell.length_b   1.000
_cell.length_c   1.000
_cell.angle_alpha   90.00
_cell.angle_beta   90.00
_cell.angle_gamma   90.00
#
_symmetry.space_group_name_H-M   'P 1'
#
loop_
_entity.id
_entity.type
_entity.pdbx_description
1 polymer ?
#
loop_
_entity_poly.entity_id
_entity_poly.type
_entity_poly.pdbx_seq_one_letter_code
_entity_poly.pdbx_strand_id
1 'polypeptide(L)' 'MVENINSILRMYLNATKNHVTQGMLNLFMHYHKHRRYVAGKRKEKTPMEILTGKPPGQKV' A
#
# COMPACT_ATOMS: atom_id res chain seq x y z
N MET A 1 5.85 8.11 3.94
CA MET A 1 4.80 7.13 3.57
C MET A 1 5.25 6.31 2.37
N VAL A 2 5.75 6.97 1.32
CA VAL A 2 6.44 6.35 0.17
C VAL A 2 7.50 5.33 0.61
N GLU A 3 8.30 5.63 1.63
CA GLU A 3 9.33 4.72 2.14
C GLU A 3 8.80 3.39 2.69
N ASN A 4 7.61 3.40 3.29
CA ASN A 4 6.99 2.19 3.84
C ASN A 4 6.38 1.33 2.72
N ILE A 5 5.82 1.98 1.69
CA ILE A 5 5.37 1.33 0.46
C ILE A 5 6.56 0.73 -0.27
N ASN A 6 7.68 1.45 -0.37
CA ASN A 6 8.91 0.97 -1.00
C ASN A 6 9.54 -0.20 -0.23
N SER A 7 9.47 -0.20 1.10
CA SER A 7 9.94 -1.33 1.92
C SER A 7 9.13 -2.60 1.67
N ILE A 8 7.79 -2.48 1.58
CA ILE A 8 6.89 -3.60 1.27
C ILE A 8 6.97 -4.00 -0.20
N LEU A 9 7.18 -3.07 -1.13
CA LEU A 9 7.34 -3.39 -2.54
C LEU A 9 8.66 -4.14 -2.78
N ARG A 10 9.75 -3.74 -2.10
CA ARG A 10 11.07 -4.36 -2.22
C ARG A 10 11.08 -5.86 -1.93
N MET A 11 10.34 -6.35 -0.94
CA MET A 11 10.24 -7.80 -0.69
C MET A 11 9.64 -8.55 -1.88
N TYR A 12 8.62 -7.99 -2.55
CA TYR A 12 8.01 -8.61 -3.73
C TYR A 12 8.90 -8.50 -4.97
N LEU A 13 9.59 -7.36 -5.16
CA LEU A 13 10.55 -7.17 -6.26
C LEU A 13 11.72 -8.17 -6.18
N ASN A 14 12.25 -8.37 -4.97
CA ASN A 14 13.32 -9.34 -4.74
C ASN A 14 12.85 -10.78 -5.01
N ALA A 15 11.64 -11.13 -4.56
CA ALA A 15 11.06 -12.46 -4.79
C ALA A 15 10.79 -12.75 -6.28
N THR A 16 10.45 -11.72 -7.05
CA THR A 16 10.15 -11.83 -8.49
C THR A 16 11.36 -11.60 -9.38
N LYS A 17 12.58 -11.46 -8.82
CA LYS A 17 13.81 -11.13 -9.55
C LYS A 17 13.64 -9.91 -10.49
N ASN A 18 12.88 -8.91 -10.05
CA ASN A 18 12.50 -7.72 -10.82
C ASN A 18 11.65 -7.98 -12.08
N HIS A 19 11.08 -9.17 -12.27
CA HIS A 19 10.03 -9.41 -13.28
C HIS A 19 8.68 -8.88 -12.78
N VAL A 20 8.49 -7.58 -12.92
CA VAL A 20 7.26 -6.89 -12.50
C VAL A 20 6.27 -6.83 -13.64
N THR A 21 5.03 -7.25 -13.39
CA THR A 21 3.91 -7.08 -14.33
C THR A 21 2.91 -6.07 -13.79
N GLN A 22 2.14 -5.46 -14.68
CA GLN A 22 1.06 -4.54 -14.27
C GLN A 22 0.02 -5.24 -13.39
N GLY A 23 -0.27 -6.52 -13.65
CA GLY A 23 -1.19 -7.32 -12.83
C GLY A 23 -0.72 -7.46 -11.37
N MET A 24 0.58 -7.71 -11.18
CA MET A 24 1.19 -7.74 -9.84
C MET A 24 1.07 -6.38 -9.14
N LEU A 25 1.37 -5.29 -9.83
CA LEU A 25 1.27 -3.93 -9.24
C LEU A 25 -0.17 -3.56 -8.89
N ASN A 26 -1.14 -3.94 -9.72
CA ASN A 26 -2.56 -3.72 -9.45
C ASN A 26 -3.03 -4.49 -8.22
N LEU A 27 -2.62 -5.76 -8.07
CA LEU A 27 -2.93 -6.58 -6.91
C LEU A 27 -2.28 -6.01 -5.64
N PHE A 28 -1.01 -5.61 -5.74
CA PHE A 28 -0.28 -4.96 -4.66
C PHE A 28 -1.01 -3.69 -4.21
N MET A 29 -1.35 -2.80 -5.16
CA MET A 29 -2.08 -1.58 -4.87
C MET A 29 -3.43 -1.84 -4.22
N HIS A 30 -4.17 -2.87 -4.67
CA HIS A 30 -5.43 -3.27 -4.04
C HIS A 30 -5.23 -3.70 -2.59
N TYR A 31 -4.32 -4.63 -2.33
CA TYR A 31 -4.00 -5.07 -0.97
C TYR A 31 -3.56 -3.89 -0.07
N HIS A 32 -2.69 -3.04 -0.61
CA HIS A 32 -2.09 -1.95 0.15
C HIS A 32 -3.07 -0.82 0.46
N LYS A 33 -4.13 -0.64 -0.34
CA LYS A 33 -5.24 0.29 -0.05
C LYS A 33 -6.09 -0.16 1.14
N HIS A 34 -6.28 -1.46 1.31
CA HIS A 34 -7.13 -2.01 2.39
C HIS A 34 -6.34 -2.35 3.66
N ARG A 35 -5.01 -2.42 3.57
CA ARG A 35 -4.14 -2.67 4.73
C ARG A 35 -4.23 -1.52 5.73
N ARG A 36 -4.63 -1.82 6.97
CA ARG A 36 -4.64 -0.85 8.08
C ARG A 36 -3.33 -0.93 8.86
N TYR A 37 -2.82 0.21 9.32
CA TYR A 37 -1.66 0.22 10.20
C TYR A 37 -2.03 -0.28 11.59
N VAL A 38 -1.23 -1.21 12.12
CA VAL A 38 -1.50 -1.85 13.42
C VAL A 38 -0.93 -1.05 14.60
N ALA A 39 0.07 -0.19 14.35
CA ALA A 39 0.79 0.53 15.40
C ALA A 39 1.22 1.95 14.99
N GLY A 40 1.58 2.75 16.00
CA GLY A 40 2.09 4.11 15.85
C GLY A 40 0.99 5.17 15.61
N LYS A 41 1.41 6.39 15.29
CA LYS A 41 0.51 7.56 15.08
C LYS A 41 -0.54 7.39 13.98
N ARG A 42 -0.43 6.33 13.18
CA ARG A 42 -1.28 6.03 12.01
C ARG A 42 -2.20 4.83 12.24
N LYS A 43 -2.27 4.32 13.47
CA LYS A 43 -3.05 3.14 13.86
C LYS A 43 -4.49 3.23 13.33
N GLU A 44 -5.00 2.11 12.83
CA GLU A 44 -6.35 1.92 12.28
C GLU A 44 -6.69 2.67 10.99
N LYS A 45 -5.76 3.47 10.45
CA LYS A 45 -5.94 4.14 9.16
C LYS A 45 -5.27 3.35 8.05
N THR A 46 -5.84 3.41 6.86
CA THR A 46 -5.21 2.92 5.63
C THR A 46 -4.25 3.96 5.06
N PRO A 47 -3.27 3.54 4.25
CA PRO A 47 -2.42 4.46 3.50
C PRO A 47 -3.22 5.44 2.63
N MET A 48 -4.34 4.99 2.06
CA MET A 48 -5.16 5.82 1.18
C MET A 48 -5.90 6.91 1.96
N GLU A 49 -6.44 6.60 3.14
CA GLU A 49 -7.06 7.60 4.02
C GLU A 49 -6.05 8.65 4.47
N ILE A 50 -4.80 8.23 4.73
CA ILE A 50 -3.75 9.16 5.15
C ILE A 50 -3.25 10.02 3.99
N LEU A 51 -3.16 9.45 2.78
CA LEU A 51 -2.71 10.17 1.59
C LEU A 51 -3.76 11.16 1.08
N THR A 52 -5.04 10.79 1.14
CA THR A 52 -6.14 11.60 0.58
C THR A 52 -6.84 12.47 1.61
N GLY A 53 -6.70 12.17 2.91
CA GLY A 53 -7.48 12.80 3.97
C GLY A 53 -8.98 12.48 3.91
N LYS A 54 -9.42 11.59 3.02
CA LYS A 54 -10.82 11.22 2.81
C LYS A 54 -11.17 9.93 3.57
N PRO A 55 -12.42 9.80 4.06
CA PRO A 55 -12.90 8.58 4.71
C PRO A 55 -12.96 7.39 3.72
N PRO A 56 -12.88 6.15 4.23
CA PRO A 56 -12.86 4.94 3.40
C PRO A 56 -14.23 4.78 2.72
N GLY A 57 -14.25 4.80 1.39
CA GLY A 57 -15.47 4.68 0.58
C GLY A 57 -15.84 5.91 -0.24
N GLN A 58 -15.18 7.06 -0.03
CA GLN A 58 -15.34 8.19 -0.93
C GLN A 58 -14.56 7.93 -2.22
N LYS A 59 -15.27 7.82 -3.36
CA LYS A 59 -14.63 7.73 -4.68
C LYS A 59 -13.69 8.93 -4.83
N VAL A 60 -12.40 8.66 -5.07
CA VAL A 60 -11.40 9.67 -5.40
C VAL A 60 -11.63 10.20 -6.80
#